data_AF-A0A2D0AAJ1-F1
#
_entry.id   AF-A0A2D0AAJ1-F1
#
_cell.length_a   1.000
_cell.length_b   1.000
_cell.length_c   1.000
_cell.angle_alpha   90.00
_cell.angle_beta   90.00
_cell.angle_gamma   90.00
#
_symmetry.space_group_name_H-M   'P 1'
#
loop_
_entity.id
_entity.type
_entity.pdbx_description
1 polymer ?
#
loop_
_entity_poly.entity_id
_entity_poly.type
_entity_poly.pdbx_seq_one_letter_code
_entity_poly.pdbx_strand_id
1 'polypeptide(L)'
;MSEDQVAAEIGMSVMATFALAGPILGLAALLGLIIAIFQAATQIQEQTIAQIVKIFVISITLLLFGRVLATLLIEHSVHILNDFPTMVQ
;
A
#
# COMPACT_ATOMS: atom_id res chain seq x y z
N MET A 1 -17.04 23.02 -7.15
CA MET A 1 -17.24 21.58 -6.80
C MET A 1 -18.56 21.34 -6.06
N SER A 2 -19.34 20.33 -6.47
CA SER A 2 -20.47 19.79 -5.67
C SER A 2 -20.02 18.71 -4.69
N GLU A 3 -20.83 18.41 -3.67
CA GLU A 3 -20.55 17.35 -2.68
C GLU A 3 -20.33 15.97 -3.34
N ASP A 4 -21.08 15.66 -4.41
CA ASP A 4 -20.93 14.42 -5.18
C ASP A 4 -19.57 14.33 -5.89
N GLN A 5 -19.05 15.44 -6.39
CA GLN A 5 -17.72 15.49 -7.02
C GLN A 5 -16.62 15.24 -6.00
N VAL A 6 -16.72 15.83 -4.80
CA VAL A 6 -15.77 15.58 -3.71
C VAL A 6 -15.79 14.10 -3.31
N ALA A 7 -16.97 13.51 -3.17
CA ALA A 7 -17.11 12.09 -2.83
C ALA A 7 -16.50 11.17 -3.90
N ALA A 8 -16.66 11.50 -5.18
CA ALA A 8 -16.07 10.74 -6.28
C ALA A 8 -14.52 10.80 -6.25
N GLU A 9 -13.95 11.98 -6.04
CA GLU A 9 -12.49 12.16 -5.95
C GLU A 9 -11.87 11.43 -4.76
N ILE A 10 -12.56 11.42 -3.62
CA ILE A 10 -12.15 10.63 -2.46
C ILE A 10 -12.16 9.14 -2.82
N GLY A 11 -13.18 8.67 -3.52
CA GLY A 11 -13.27 7.29 -3.99
C GLY A 11 -12.09 6.88 -4.87
N MET A 12 -11.75 7.71 -5.85
CA MET A 12 -10.58 7.47 -6.73
C MET A 12 -9.27 7.48 -5.95
N SER A 13 -9.12 8.40 -4.99
CA SER A 13 -7.93 8.48 -4.12
C SER A 13 -7.74 7.23 -3.26
N VAL A 14 -8.84 6.70 -2.71
CA VAL A 14 -8.84 5.45 -1.94
C VAL A 14 -8.48 4.27 -2.84
N MET A 15 -9.03 4.19 -4.05
CA MET A 15 -8.68 3.14 -5.01
C MET A 15 -7.21 3.19 -5.41
N ALA A 16 -6.66 4.38 -5.70
CA ALA A 16 -5.25 4.56 -6.03
C ALA A 16 -4.34 4.11 -4.87
N THR A 17 -4.73 4.44 -3.63
CA THR A 17 -4.02 3.99 -2.42
C THR A 17 -4.08 2.48 -2.27
N PHE A 18 -5.25 1.87 -2.50
CA PHE A 18 -5.43 0.43 -2.41
C PHE A 18 -4.65 -0.32 -3.50
N ALA A 19 -4.55 0.23 -4.70
CA ALA A 19 -3.76 -0.33 -5.78
C ALA A 19 -2.26 -0.36 -5.46
N LEU A 20 -1.75 0.65 -4.74
CA LEU A 20 -0.38 0.64 -4.19
C LEU A 20 -0.25 -0.38 -3.04
N ALA A 21 -1.09 -0.23 -2.01
CA ALA A 21 -0.91 -0.92 -0.73
C ALA A 21 -1.29 -2.41 -0.80
N GLY A 22 -2.30 -2.76 -1.60
CA GLY A 22 -2.86 -4.10 -1.70
C GLY A 22 -1.81 -5.18 -2.01
N PRO A 23 -1.02 -5.05 -3.09
CA PRO A 23 0.04 -6.01 -3.43
C PRO A 23 1.10 -6.15 -2.33
N ILE A 24 1.52 -5.03 -1.73
CA ILE A 24 2.56 -5.00 -0.68
C ILE A 24 2.05 -5.69 0.58
N LEU A 25 0.83 -5.36 1.01
CA LEU A 25 0.19 -5.94 2.18
C LEU A 25 -0.12 -7.42 1.95
N GLY A 26 -0.56 -7.81 0.75
CA GLY A 26 -0.79 -9.20 0.39
C GLY A 26 0.47 -10.05 0.51
N LEU A 27 1.60 -9.55 -0.02
CA LEU A 27 2.90 -10.21 0.11
C LEU A 27 3.37 -10.27 1.57
N ALA A 28 3.25 -9.18 2.31
CA ALA A 28 3.61 -9.13 3.73
C ALA A 28 2.75 -10.08 4.59
N ALA A 29 1.47 -10.22 4.27
CA ALA A 29 0.55 -11.12 4.95
C ALA A 29 0.89 -12.59 4.66
N LEU A 30 1.11 -12.94 3.38
CA LEU A 30 1.51 -14.30 2.97
C LEU A 30 2.80 -14.75 3.66
N LEU A 31 3.84 -13.91 3.59
CA LEU A 31 5.12 -14.23 4.24
C LEU A 31 5.00 -14.20 5.76
N GLY A 32 4.23 -13.27 6.32
CA GLY A 32 3.93 -13.22 7.75
C GLY A 32 3.24 -14.49 8.26
N LEU A 33 2.33 -15.06 7.47
CA LEU A 33 1.65 -16.31 7.79
C LEU A 33 2.63 -17.50 7.76
N ILE A 34 3.46 -17.60 6.73
CA ILE A 34 4.48 -18.66 6.61
C ILE A 34 5.38 -18.64 7.85
N ILE A 35 5.90 -17.46 8.20
CA ILE A 35 6.78 -17.27 9.35
C ILE A 35 6.05 -17.62 10.66
N ALA A 36 4.78 -17.23 10.82
CA ALA A 36 4.00 -17.54 12.01
C ALA A 36 3.81 -19.06 12.21
N ILE A 37 3.63 -19.82 11.12
CA ILE A 37 3.54 -21.28 11.18
C ILE A 37 4.87 -21.88 11.65
N PHE A 38 6.00 -21.42 11.13
CA PHE A 38 7.33 -21.88 11.59
C PHE A 38 7.60 -21.54 13.05
N GLN A 39 7.21 -20.34 13.50
CA GLN A 39 7.33 -19.93 14.90
C GLN A 39 6.49 -20.82 15.82
N ALA A 40 5.26 -21.11 15.44
CA ALA A 40 4.39 -22.00 16.19
C ALA A 40 4.93 -23.44 16.23
N ALA A 41 5.43 -23.96 15.10
CA ALA A 41 5.97 -25.32 14.99
C ALA A 41 7.26 -25.53 15.80
N THR A 42 8.11 -24.51 15.91
CA THR A 42 9.40 -24.57 16.62
C THR A 42 9.33 -24.08 18.07
N GLN A 43 8.15 -23.61 18.52
CA GLN A 43 7.94 -22.97 19.83
C GLN A 43 8.78 -21.70 20.05
N ILE A 44 9.40 -21.13 19.00
CA ILE A 44 10.12 -19.87 19.07
C ILE A 44 9.11 -18.72 18.90
N GLN A 45 8.61 -18.19 20.01
CA GLN A 45 7.65 -17.06 20.05
C GLN A 45 8.35 -15.70 20.28
N GLU A 46 9.57 -15.55 19.77
CA GLU A 46 10.30 -14.28 19.84
C GLU A 46 9.75 -13.30 18.81
N GLN A 47 8.85 -12.42 19.28
CA GLN A 47 8.13 -11.44 18.45
C GLN A 47 9.09 -10.55 17.63
N THR A 48 10.28 -10.24 18.16
CA THR A 48 11.31 -9.43 17.49
C THR A 48 11.78 -10.03 16.18
N ILE A 49 12.00 -11.35 16.11
CA ILE A 49 12.43 -12.02 14.87
C ILE A 49 11.34 -11.92 13.80
N ALA A 50 10.08 -12.18 14.18
CA ALA A 50 8.92 -12.07 13.30
C ALA A 50 8.81 -10.67 12.66
N GLN A 51 9.02 -9.65 13.50
CA GLN A 51 8.83 -8.26 13.13
C GLN A 51 9.96 -7.75 12.24
N ILE A 52 11.21 -8.14 12.51
CA ILE A 52 12.37 -7.83 11.66
C ILE A 52 12.19 -8.44 10.27
N VAL A 53 11.80 -9.72 10.18
CA VAL A 53 11.63 -10.38 8.88
C VAL A 53 10.52 -9.72 8.06
N LYS A 54 9.38 -9.36 8.68
CA LYS A 54 8.30 -8.61 8.00
C LYS A 54 8.79 -7.27 7.44
N ILE A 55 9.54 -6.49 8.22
CA ILE A 55 10.09 -5.20 7.78
C ILE A 55 11.06 -5.39 6.61
N PHE A 56 11.91 -6.41 6.67
CA PHE A 56 12.86 -6.71 5.60
C PHE A 56 12.15 -7.05 4.29
N VAL A 57 11.12 -7.89 4.35
CA VAL A 57 10.29 -8.26 3.19
C VAL A 57 9.61 -7.03 2.57
N ILE A 58 8.98 -6.18 3.39
CA ILE A 58 8.31 -4.97 2.90
C ILE A 58 9.34 -4.03 2.26
N SER A 59 10.49 -3.84 2.90
CA SER A 59 11.58 -2.98 2.40
C SER A 59 12.10 -3.46 1.03
N ILE A 60 12.35 -4.75 0.88
CA ILE A 60 12.81 -5.33 -0.39
C ILE A 60 11.74 -5.21 -1.47
N THR A 61 10.47 -5.47 -1.12
CA THR A 61 9.35 -5.33 -2.06
C THR A 61 9.24 -3.89 -2.56
N LEU A 62 9.34 -2.90 -1.67
CA LEU A 62 9.33 -1.48 -2.01
C LEU A 62 10.56 -1.07 -2.82
N LEU A 63 11.75 -1.59 -2.51
CA LEU A 63 12.95 -1.29 -3.29
C LEU A 63 12.84 -1.78 -4.74
N LEU A 64 12.29 -2.97 -4.95
CA LEU A 64 12.20 -3.58 -6.27
C LEU A 64 10.99 -3.09 -7.07
N PHE A 65 9.82 -3.00 -6.42
CA PHE A 65 8.55 -2.72 -7.08
C PHE A 65 7.96 -1.36 -6.74
N GLY A 66 8.56 -0.59 -5.84
CA GLY A 66 8.02 0.68 -5.36
C GLY A 66 7.77 1.69 -6.49
N ARG A 67 8.67 1.76 -7.48
CA ARG A 67 8.45 2.63 -8.66
C ARG A 67 7.19 2.25 -9.43
N VAL A 68 7.01 0.95 -9.73
CA VAL A 68 5.86 0.47 -10.51
C VAL A 68 4.58 0.70 -9.73
N LEU A 69 4.57 0.32 -8.46
CA LEU A 69 3.38 0.43 -7.60
C LEU A 69 3.00 1.89 -7.32
N ALA A 70 3.97 2.82 -7.27
CA ALA A 70 3.72 4.24 -7.07
C ALA A 70 3.15 4.95 -8.31
N THR A 71 3.24 4.35 -9.50
CA THR A 71 2.82 5.00 -10.77
C THR A 71 1.37 5.47 -10.69
N LEU A 72 0.44 4.64 -10.22
CA LEU A 72 -0.98 4.99 -10.10
C LEU A 72 -1.23 6.15 -9.14
N LEU A 73 -0.49 6.23 -8.03
CA LEU A 73 -0.60 7.35 -7.10
C LEU A 73 -0.05 8.65 -7.68
N ILE A 74 1.05 8.55 -8.44
CA ILE A 74 1.64 9.71 -9.13
C ILE A 74 0.67 10.22 -10.20
N GLU A 75 0.11 9.33 -11.02
CA GLU A 75 -0.88 9.67 -12.04
C GLU A 75 -2.12 10.33 -11.42
N HIS A 76 -2.66 9.76 -10.34
CA HIS A 76 -3.78 10.35 -9.62
C HIS A 76 -3.44 11.73 -9.03
N SER A 77 -2.23 11.88 -8.48
CA SER A 77 -1.78 13.18 -7.94
C SER A 77 -1.68 14.24 -9.05
N VAL A 78 -1.18 13.86 -10.22
CA VAL A 78 -1.09 14.76 -11.39
C VAL A 78 -2.49 15.12 -11.91
N HIS A 79 -3.43 14.17 -11.94
CA HIS A 79 -4.83 14.41 -12.31
C HIS A 79 -5.47 15.49 -11.43
N ILE A 80 -5.42 15.31 -10.10
CA ILE A 80 -5.96 16.28 -9.14
C ILE A 80 -5.34 17.67 -9.31
N LEU A 81 -4.02 17.75 -9.51
CA LEU A 81 -3.32 19.03 -9.68
C LEU A 81 -3.70 19.75 -10.97
N ASN A 82 -3.89 19.00 -12.06
CA ASN A 82 -4.30 19.56 -13.35
C ASN A 82 -5.76 20.03 -13.34
N ASP A 83 -6.62 19.32 -12.63
CA ASP A 83 -8.05 19.64 -12.53
C ASP A 83 -8.33 20.65 -11.40
N PHE A 84 -7.36 20.94 -10.54
CA PHE A 84 -7.51 21.92 -9.47
C PHE A 84 -8.07 23.29 -9.92
N PRO A 85 -7.64 23.90 -11.05
CA PRO A 85 -8.20 25.17 -11.51
C PRO A 85 -9.68 25.09 -11.90
N THR A 86 -10.16 23.92 -12.34
CA THR A 86 -11.58 23.70 -12.70
C THR A 86 -12.42 23.39 -11.48
N MET A 87 -11.81 22.82 -10.43
CA MET A 87 -12.45 22.54 -9.14
C MET A 87 -12.77 23.80 -8.33
N VAL A 88 -11.95 24.85 -8.47
CA VAL A 88 -12.11 26.13 -7.75
C VAL A 88 -13.19 27.03 -8.35
N GLN A 89 -13.63 26.74 -9.58
CA GLN A 89 -14.74 27.44 -10.25
C GLN A 89 -16.09 26.86 -9.83
#